data_AF-A0A7Y8J6Q7-F1
#
_entry.id   AF-A0A7Y8J6Q7-F1
#
_cell.length_a   1.000
_cell.length_b   1.000
_cell.length_c   1.000
_cell.angle_alpha   90.00
_cell.angle_beta   90.00
_cell.angle_gamma   90.00
#
_symmetry.space_group_name_H-M   'P 1'
#
loop_
_entity.id
_entity.type
_entity.pdbx_description
1 polymer ?
#
loop_
_entity_poly.entity_id
_entity_poly.type
_entity_poly.pdbx_seq_one_letter_code
_entity_poly.pdbx_strand_id
1 'polypeptide(L)'
;KFLGVLVSALTVGFVIMILNETYGFVGDGALVAPQANAMAAVIQPLMDQQPAPWTLYIVGAILALVLTMIKVPALAFALGMYIPLELNTPLLVGGLIAHFVSTRSKDEKVNNARRERGTLIASGFIAGGALMGVISAILRWQGLNWVNYEWAESHAAELIGIVMFALLCTYMIWDSLRGKPDTDSGPTYPDGDSKL
;
A
#
# COMPACT_ATOMS: atom_id res chain seq x y z
N LYS A 1 -1.55 -9.25 27.52
CA LYS A 1 -2.10 -8.26 26.57
C LYS A 1 -1.41 -6.90 26.72
N PHE A 2 -1.43 -6.27 27.91
CA PHE A 2 -0.74 -4.98 28.16
C PHE A 2 0.77 -5.02 27.91
N LEU A 3 1.48 -6.04 28.40
CA LEU A 3 2.93 -6.19 28.16
C LEU A 3 3.26 -6.33 26.66
N GLY A 4 2.43 -7.04 25.90
CA GLY A 4 2.60 -7.18 24.45
C GLY A 4 2.40 -5.86 23.71
N VAL A 5 1.39 -5.07 24.10
CA VAL A 5 1.17 -3.73 23.53
C VAL A 5 2.33 -2.80 23.86
N LEU A 6 2.84 -2.85 25.10
CA LEU A 6 3.95 -2.03 25.56
C LEU A 6 5.24 -2.37 24.79
N VAL A 7 5.56 -3.66 24.66
CA VAL A 7 6.73 -4.11 23.90
C VAL A 7 6.61 -3.70 22.44
N SER A 8 5.46 -3.92 21.78
CA SER A 8 5.24 -3.50 20.39
C SER A 8 5.35 -1.99 20.20
N ALA A 9 4.79 -1.19 21.11
CA ALA A 9 4.86 0.27 21.02
C ALA A 9 6.31 0.77 21.15
N LEU A 10 7.09 0.20 22.09
CA LEU A 10 8.52 0.53 22.23
C LEU A 10 9.31 0.12 20.99
N THR A 11 9.09 -1.07 20.45
CA THR A 11 9.79 -1.52 19.24
C THR A 11 9.46 -0.64 18.04
N VAL A 12 8.19 -0.29 17.83
CA VAL A 12 7.78 0.60 16.74
C VAL A 12 8.38 1.99 16.91
N GLY A 13 8.32 2.57 18.11
CA GLY A 13 8.92 3.87 18.40
C GLY A 13 10.44 3.88 18.15
N PHE A 14 11.13 2.83 18.55
CA PHE A 14 12.57 2.67 18.32
C PHE A 14 12.91 2.55 16.83
N VAL A 15 12.16 1.75 16.07
CA VAL A 15 12.35 1.61 14.61
C VAL A 15 12.10 2.95 13.90
N ILE A 16 11.06 3.70 14.28
CA ILE A 16 10.78 5.02 13.72
C ILE A 16 11.94 5.99 13.96
N MET A 17 12.54 5.96 15.15
CA MET A 17 13.70 6.80 15.49
C MET A 17 14.90 6.46 14.60
N ILE A 18 15.23 5.17 14.43
CA ILE A 18 16.31 4.73 13.54
C ILE A 18 16.05 5.19 12.10
N LEU A 19 14.83 5.03 11.59
CA LEU A 19 14.48 5.44 10.23
C LEU A 19 14.64 6.96 10.05
N ASN A 20 14.22 7.75 11.04
CA ASN A 20 14.38 9.20 11.02
C ASN A 20 15.84 9.64 11.02
N GLU A 21 16.69 9.01 11.83
CA GLU A 21 18.12 9.32 11.86
C GLU A 21 18.86 8.88 10.59
N THR A 22 18.43 7.76 9.99
CA THR A 22 19.15 7.13 8.87
C THR A 22 18.78 7.72 7.51
N TYR A 23 17.50 8.01 7.30
CA TYR A 23 16.98 8.52 6.03
C TYR A 23 16.27 9.88 6.18
N GLY A 24 15.68 10.15 7.34
CA GLY A 24 14.76 11.28 7.52
C GLY A 24 13.42 11.04 6.80
N PHE A 25 12.39 11.82 7.19
CA PHE A 25 11.05 11.76 6.58
C PHE A 25 10.71 12.97 5.69
N VAL A 26 11.58 13.98 5.69
CA VAL A 26 11.43 15.24 4.94
C VAL A 26 12.80 15.64 4.39
N GLY A 27 12.89 16.01 3.11
CA GLY A 27 14.13 16.44 2.43
C GLY A 27 14.57 15.50 1.29
N ASP A 28 15.71 15.83 0.65
CA ASP A 28 16.26 15.05 -0.46
C ASP A 28 16.84 13.71 0.05
N GLY A 29 16.41 12.60 -0.56
CA GLY A 29 16.80 11.24 -0.17
C GLY A 29 16.07 10.66 1.05
N ALA A 30 15.05 11.37 1.56
CA ALA A 30 14.23 10.94 2.68
C ALA A 30 13.28 9.78 2.32
N LEU A 31 12.82 9.04 3.34
CA LEU A 31 11.71 8.10 3.20
C LEU A 31 10.41 8.89 3.07
N VAL A 32 10.16 9.39 1.84
CA VAL A 32 8.97 10.17 1.55
C VAL A 32 7.74 9.28 1.73
N ALA A 33 6.90 9.66 2.68
CA ALA A 33 5.61 9.05 2.91
C ALA A 33 4.52 10.09 2.59
N PRO A 34 4.11 10.23 1.32
CA PRO A 34 3.17 11.30 0.92
C PRO A 34 1.91 11.26 1.79
N GLN A 35 1.29 10.09 1.96
CA GLN A 35 0.05 9.99 2.73
C GLN A 35 0.20 10.46 4.18
N ALA A 36 1.35 10.17 4.81
CA ALA A 36 1.65 10.64 6.16
C ALA A 36 1.91 12.15 6.18
N ASN A 37 2.60 12.68 5.17
CA ASN A 37 2.88 14.12 5.04
C ASN A 37 1.59 14.92 4.82
N ALA A 38 0.63 14.41 4.04
CA ALA A 38 -0.69 15.03 3.88
C ALA A 38 -1.48 15.05 5.20
N MET A 39 -1.48 13.95 5.96
CA MET A 39 -2.13 13.91 7.28
C MET A 39 -1.45 14.86 8.28
N ALA A 40 -0.12 14.93 8.26
CA ALA A 40 0.64 15.87 9.07
C ALA A 40 0.27 17.33 8.75
N ALA A 41 0.14 17.68 7.46
CA ALA A 41 -0.26 19.02 7.04
C ALA A 41 -1.69 19.40 7.47
N VAL A 42 -2.59 18.44 7.66
CA VAL A 42 -3.96 18.68 8.20
C VAL A 42 -3.95 18.81 9.72
N ILE A 43 -3.09 18.06 10.41
CA ILE A 43 -3.00 18.05 11.88
C ILE A 43 -2.19 19.25 12.41
N GLN A 44 -1.13 19.69 11.72
CA GLN A 44 -0.28 20.81 12.13
C GLN A 44 -1.08 22.08 12.46
N PRO A 45 -2.04 22.54 11.63
CA PRO A 45 -2.87 23.69 11.99
C PRO A 45 -3.69 23.52 13.27
N LEU A 46 -4.05 22.29 13.62
CA LEU A 46 -4.79 21.98 14.85
C LEU A 46 -3.88 21.98 16.10
N MET A 47 -2.61 21.61 15.93
CA MET A 47 -1.63 21.54 17.03
C MET A 47 -0.93 22.88 17.28
N ASP A 48 -0.59 23.62 16.23
CA ASP A 48 0.27 24.81 16.31
C ASP A 48 -0.52 26.13 16.43
N GLN A 49 -1.84 26.04 16.67
CA GLN A 49 -2.78 27.19 16.67
C GLN A 49 -2.72 28.04 15.39
N GLN A 50 -2.19 27.49 14.29
CA GLN A 50 -2.14 28.18 13.02
C GLN A 50 -3.55 28.29 12.42
N PRO A 51 -3.87 29.38 11.70
CA PRO A 51 -5.16 29.49 11.04
C PRO A 51 -5.28 28.37 10.00
N ALA A 52 -6.17 27.41 10.27
CA ALA A 52 -6.45 26.35 9.33
C ALA A 52 -6.96 26.94 8.00
N PRO A 53 -6.56 26.39 6.85
CA PRO A 53 -6.98 26.89 5.54
C PRO A 53 -8.41 26.46 5.23
N TRP A 54 -9.39 27.00 5.97
CA TRP A 54 -10.82 26.65 5.89
C TRP A 54 -11.39 26.79 4.47
N THR A 55 -10.93 27.78 3.72
CA THR A 55 -11.29 27.94 2.31
C THR A 55 -10.91 26.71 1.48
N LEU A 56 -9.72 26.15 1.68
CA LEU A 56 -9.28 24.94 0.97
C LEU A 56 -10.10 23.71 1.39
N TYR A 57 -10.47 23.59 2.67
CA TYR A 57 -11.33 22.50 3.14
C TYR A 57 -12.73 22.57 2.54
N ILE A 58 -13.32 23.76 2.47
CA ILE A 58 -14.64 23.96 1.85
C ILE A 58 -14.58 23.66 0.34
N VAL A 59 -13.54 24.13 -0.36
CA VAL A 59 -13.33 23.80 -1.78
C VAL A 59 -13.17 22.29 -1.97
N GLY A 60 -12.39 21.63 -1.12
CA GLY A 60 -12.23 20.17 -1.14
C GLY A 60 -13.55 19.43 -0.90
N ALA A 61 -14.38 19.90 0.03
CA ALA A 61 -15.70 19.34 0.32
C ALA A 61 -16.67 19.48 -0.88
N ILE A 62 -16.69 20.65 -1.52
CA ILE A 62 -17.50 20.89 -2.72
C ILE A 62 -17.02 20.00 -3.86
N LEU A 63 -15.70 19.90 -4.07
CA LEU A 63 -15.10 19.04 -5.10
C LEU A 63 -15.44 17.56 -4.85
N ALA A 64 -15.33 17.10 -3.60
CA ALA A 64 -15.71 15.74 -3.22
C ALA A 64 -17.19 15.46 -3.50
N LEU A 65 -18.08 16.43 -3.25
CA LEU A 65 -19.51 16.31 -3.54
C LEU A 65 -19.77 16.22 -5.05
N VAL A 66 -19.12 17.05 -5.86
CA VAL A 66 -19.21 17.00 -7.33
C VAL A 66 -18.72 15.65 -7.87
N LEU A 67 -17.58 15.16 -7.40
CA LEU A 67 -17.05 13.85 -7.83
C LEU A 67 -17.99 12.71 -7.44
N THR A 68 -18.56 12.77 -6.23
CA THR A 68 -19.53 11.77 -5.76
C THR A 68 -20.79 11.78 -6.62
N MET A 69 -21.27 12.94 -7.08
CA MET A 69 -22.40 13.03 -8.02
C MET A 69 -22.10 12.38 -9.37
N ILE A 70 -20.86 12.45 -9.86
CA ILE A 70 -20.42 11.83 -11.12
C ILE A 70 -20.07 10.33 -10.92
N LYS A 71 -20.27 9.78 -9.70
CA LYS A 71 -19.88 8.42 -9.30
C LYS A 71 -18.38 8.15 -9.41
N VAL A 72 -17.57 9.20 -9.32
CA VAL A 72 -16.10 9.09 -9.22
C VAL A 72 -15.73 9.09 -7.74
N PRO A 73 -14.98 8.08 -7.26
CA PRO A 73 -14.51 8.07 -5.87
C PRO A 73 -13.57 9.25 -5.62
N ALA A 74 -14.03 10.24 -4.83
CA ALA A 74 -13.26 11.46 -4.54
C ALA A 74 -11.90 11.16 -3.90
N LEU A 75 -11.83 10.11 -3.07
CA LEU A 75 -10.60 9.67 -2.43
C LEU A 75 -9.56 9.21 -3.45
N ALA A 76 -9.91 8.31 -4.38
CA ALA A 76 -8.98 7.83 -5.40
C ALA A 76 -8.48 8.96 -6.31
N PHE A 77 -9.36 9.91 -6.64
CA PHE A 77 -9.00 11.08 -7.42
C PHE A 77 -8.01 11.99 -6.69
N ALA A 78 -8.29 12.35 -5.44
CA ALA A 78 -7.41 13.20 -4.63
C ALA A 78 -6.05 12.54 -4.38
N LEU A 79 -6.03 11.24 -4.08
CA LEU A 79 -4.80 10.47 -3.94
C LEU A 79 -3.99 10.46 -5.24
N GLY A 80 -4.64 10.27 -6.38
CA GLY A 80 -3.97 10.26 -7.70
C GLY A 80 -3.33 11.59 -8.08
N MET A 81 -3.90 12.73 -7.68
CA MET A 81 -3.31 14.06 -7.91
C MET A 81 -2.11 14.37 -7.01
N TYR A 82 -2.03 13.68 -5.87
CA TYR A 82 -1.06 13.98 -4.82
C TYR A 82 0.17 13.08 -4.85
N ILE A 83 0.02 11.84 -5.34
CA ILE A 83 1.10 10.85 -5.37
C ILE A 83 2.09 11.17 -6.51
N PRO A 84 3.42 11.19 -6.23
CA PRO A 84 4.45 11.35 -7.26
C PRO A 84 4.32 10.35 -8.41
N LEU A 85 4.71 10.75 -9.63
CA LEU A 85 4.56 9.91 -10.83
C LEU A 85 5.23 8.53 -10.68
N GLU A 86 6.38 8.48 -10.01
CA GLU A 86 7.15 7.27 -9.74
C GLU A 86 6.38 6.24 -8.90
N LEU A 87 5.47 6.69 -8.03
CA LEU A 87 4.58 5.83 -7.24
C LEU A 87 3.25 5.57 -7.97
N ASN A 88 2.79 6.51 -8.79
CA ASN A 88 1.55 6.39 -9.54
C ASN A 88 1.62 5.33 -10.66
N THR A 89 2.77 5.19 -11.33
CA THR A 89 2.93 4.22 -12.42
C THR A 89 2.80 2.75 -11.96
N PRO A 90 3.48 2.28 -10.87
CA PRO A 90 3.21 0.96 -10.30
C PRO A 90 1.77 0.79 -9.81
N LEU A 91 1.16 1.83 -9.21
CA LEU A 91 -0.23 1.79 -8.74
C LEU A 91 -1.20 1.56 -9.90
N LEU A 92 -1.01 2.27 -11.01
CA LEU A 92 -1.80 2.09 -12.23
C LEU A 92 -1.66 0.68 -12.78
N VAL A 93 -0.43 0.17 -12.89
CA VAL A 93 -0.18 -1.21 -13.36
C VAL A 93 -0.85 -2.24 -12.43
N GLY A 94 -0.73 -2.07 -11.11
CA GLY A 94 -1.42 -2.92 -10.13
C GLY A 94 -2.94 -2.89 -10.28
N GLY A 95 -3.53 -1.71 -10.51
CA GLY A 95 -4.95 -1.54 -10.79
C GLY A 95 -5.39 -2.23 -12.08
N LEU A 96 -4.60 -2.11 -13.15
CA LEU A 96 -4.83 -2.81 -14.41
C LEU A 96 -4.76 -4.33 -14.23
N ILE A 97 -3.80 -4.84 -13.46
CA ILE A 97 -3.70 -6.27 -13.14
C ILE A 97 -4.91 -6.74 -12.33
N ALA A 98 -5.35 -5.97 -11.32
CA ALA A 98 -6.53 -6.31 -10.53
C ALA A 98 -7.80 -6.35 -11.39
N HIS A 99 -7.96 -5.40 -12.31
CA HIS A 99 -9.06 -5.39 -13.28
C HIS A 99 -8.97 -6.58 -14.24
N PHE A 100 -7.78 -6.87 -14.75
CA PHE A 100 -7.53 -7.99 -15.65
C PHE A 100 -7.89 -9.30 -14.96
N VAL A 101 -7.35 -9.58 -13.78
CA VAL A 101 -7.58 -10.83 -13.04
C VAL A 101 -9.05 -11.03 -12.67
N SER A 102 -9.77 -9.96 -12.32
CA SER A 102 -11.17 -10.00 -11.90
C SER A 102 -12.19 -10.11 -13.05
N THR A 103 -11.78 -9.95 -14.30
CA THR A 103 -12.69 -9.94 -15.47
C THR A 103 -12.57 -11.20 -16.35
N ARG A 104 -11.71 -12.16 -16.00
CA ARG A 104 -11.39 -13.32 -16.87
C ARG A 104 -12.35 -14.50 -16.79
N SER A 105 -13.12 -14.64 -15.72
CA SER A 105 -14.14 -15.70 -15.62
C SER A 105 -15.54 -15.15 -15.83
N LYS A 106 -16.46 -16.00 -16.32
CA LYS A 106 -17.90 -15.70 -16.30
C LYS A 106 -18.50 -15.93 -14.92
N ASP A 107 -17.82 -16.70 -14.06
CA ASP A 107 -18.25 -16.99 -12.70
C ASP A 107 -17.74 -15.93 -11.73
N GLU A 108 -18.70 -15.21 -11.12
CA GLU A 108 -18.41 -14.17 -10.12
C GLU A 108 -17.65 -14.71 -8.91
N LYS A 109 -17.96 -15.93 -8.46
CA LYS A 109 -17.27 -16.60 -7.35
C LYS A 109 -15.78 -16.83 -7.63
N VAL A 110 -15.44 -17.19 -8.87
CA VAL A 110 -14.04 -17.39 -9.28
C VAL A 110 -13.31 -16.06 -9.35
N ASN A 111 -13.95 -15.02 -9.88
CA ASN A 111 -13.35 -13.69 -9.98
C ASN A 111 -13.09 -13.06 -8.61
N ASN A 112 -14.01 -13.23 -7.65
CA ASN A 112 -13.82 -12.78 -6.28
C ASN A 112 -12.67 -13.52 -5.59
N ALA A 113 -12.62 -14.85 -5.70
CA ALA A 113 -11.52 -15.64 -5.12
C ALA A 113 -10.14 -15.25 -5.71
N ARG A 114 -10.07 -14.95 -7.00
CA ARG A 114 -8.84 -14.46 -7.65
C ARG A 114 -8.45 -13.06 -7.16
N ARG A 115 -9.42 -12.17 -6.95
CA ARG A 115 -9.19 -10.82 -6.44
C ARG A 115 -8.72 -10.84 -4.98
N GLU A 116 -9.32 -11.68 -4.15
CA GLU A 116 -8.91 -11.87 -2.75
C GLU A 116 -7.50 -12.44 -2.67
N ARG A 117 -7.20 -13.48 -3.46
CA ARG A 117 -5.85 -14.03 -3.57
C ARG A 117 -4.84 -12.98 -4.03
N GLY A 118 -5.16 -12.19 -5.05
CA GLY A 118 -4.31 -11.09 -5.50
C GLY A 118 -4.07 -10.05 -4.40
N THR A 119 -5.09 -9.71 -3.63
CA THR A 119 -4.99 -8.78 -2.48
C THR A 119 -4.08 -9.35 -1.38
N LEU A 120 -4.16 -10.65 -1.11
CA LEU A 120 -3.31 -11.34 -0.14
C LEU A 120 -1.83 -11.34 -0.55
N ILE A 121 -1.54 -11.59 -1.83
CA ILE A 121 -0.17 -11.55 -2.35
C ILE A 121 0.38 -10.11 -2.31
N ALA A 122 -0.43 -9.13 -2.72
CA ALA A 122 -0.04 -7.73 -2.70
C ALA A 122 0.28 -7.24 -1.29
N SER A 123 -0.52 -7.60 -0.28
CA SER A 123 -0.22 -7.27 1.11
C SER A 123 1.05 -7.98 1.62
N GLY A 124 1.31 -9.20 1.18
CA GLY A 124 2.57 -9.90 1.42
C GLY A 124 3.79 -9.16 0.85
N PHE A 125 3.69 -8.65 -0.38
CA PHE A 125 4.76 -7.84 -0.99
C PHE A 125 4.97 -6.51 -0.26
N ILE A 126 3.89 -5.84 0.16
CA ILE A 126 3.97 -4.61 0.96
C ILE A 126 4.67 -4.89 2.31
N ALA A 127 4.27 -5.96 3.00
CA ALA A 127 4.87 -6.34 4.28
C ALA A 127 6.34 -6.75 4.13
N GLY A 128 6.69 -7.52 3.09
CA GLY A 128 8.06 -7.91 2.79
C GLY A 128 8.95 -6.71 2.45
N GLY A 129 8.45 -5.77 1.63
CA GLY A 129 9.14 -4.52 1.31
C GLY A 129 9.38 -3.66 2.56
N ALA A 130 8.38 -3.53 3.43
CA ALA A 130 8.53 -2.80 4.68
C ALA A 130 9.56 -3.45 5.62
N LEU A 131 9.53 -4.78 5.76
CA LEU A 131 10.51 -5.52 6.57
C LEU A 131 11.94 -5.35 6.04
N MET A 132 12.13 -5.48 4.73
CA MET A 132 13.44 -5.26 4.09
C MET A 132 13.90 -3.80 4.23
N GLY A 133 12.99 -2.83 4.19
CA GLY A 133 13.27 -1.42 4.47
C GLY A 133 13.82 -1.20 5.88
N VAL A 134 13.21 -1.82 6.89
CA VAL A 134 13.69 -1.77 8.29
C VAL A 134 15.07 -2.41 8.43
N ILE A 135 15.28 -3.59 7.83
CA ILE A 135 16.59 -4.26 7.84
C ILE A 135 17.66 -3.36 7.18
N SER A 136 17.33 -2.75 6.05
CA SER A 136 18.23 -1.84 5.32
C SER A 136 18.56 -0.60 6.15
N ALA A 137 17.60 -0.06 6.91
CA ALA A 137 17.84 1.04 7.82
C ALA A 137 18.78 0.69 8.96
N ILE A 138 18.61 -0.49 9.58
CA ILE A 138 19.49 -0.95 10.66
C ILE A 138 20.92 -1.17 10.16
N LEU A 139 21.10 -1.79 8.98
CA LEU A 139 22.42 -1.99 8.39
C LEU A 139 23.14 -0.67 8.10
N ARG A 140 22.42 0.30 7.54
CA ARG A 140 22.95 1.63 7.26
C ARG A 140 23.29 2.40 8.54
N TRP A 141 22.45 2.30 9.57
CA TRP A 141 22.70 2.87 10.89
C TRP A 141 23.97 2.30 11.56
N GLN A 142 24.28 1.01 11.33
CA GLN A 142 25.52 0.38 11.79
C GLN A 142 26.77 0.74 10.94
N GLY A 143 26.64 1.62 9.94
CA GLY A 143 27.73 2.06 9.09
C GLY A 143 28.03 1.15 7.89
N LEU A 144 27.23 0.10 7.65
CA LEU A 144 27.35 -0.77 6.49
C LEU A 144 26.56 -0.19 5.29
N ASN A 145 27.17 0.78 4.60
CA ASN A 145 26.62 1.32 3.36
C ASN A 145 26.96 0.41 2.17
N TRP A 146 26.18 -0.67 1.99
CA TRP A 146 26.33 -1.55 0.83
C TRP A 146 25.68 -1.01 -0.46
N VAL A 147 25.05 0.17 -0.39
CA VAL A 147 24.42 0.82 -1.53
C VAL A 147 25.49 1.52 -2.36
N ASN A 148 25.74 0.98 -3.56
CA ASN A 148 26.60 1.63 -4.53
C ASN A 148 25.76 2.52 -5.46
N TYR A 149 25.81 3.83 -5.24
CA TYR A 149 25.05 4.81 -6.02
C TYR A 149 25.45 4.85 -7.50
N GLU A 150 26.74 4.67 -7.82
CA GLU A 150 27.22 4.62 -9.21
C GLU A 150 26.63 3.42 -9.96
N TRP A 151 26.47 2.29 -9.28
CA TRP A 151 25.80 1.13 -9.85
C TRP A 151 24.29 1.34 -9.93
N ALA A 152 23.67 1.93 -8.90
CA ALA A 152 22.22 2.16 -8.87
C ALA A 152 21.74 3.10 -9.97
N GLU A 153 22.55 4.10 -10.34
CA GLU A 153 22.27 5.01 -11.46
C GLU A 153 22.70 4.45 -12.83
N SER A 154 23.29 3.25 -12.87
CA SER A 154 23.73 2.64 -14.12
C SER A 154 22.55 2.10 -14.94
N HIS A 155 22.71 2.10 -16.27
CA HIS A 155 21.73 1.51 -17.19
C HIS A 155 21.49 0.01 -16.92
N ALA A 156 22.49 -0.67 -16.35
CA ALA A 156 22.35 -2.07 -15.97
C ALA A 156 21.37 -2.26 -14.79
N ALA A 157 21.43 -1.37 -13.78
CA ALA A 157 20.49 -1.40 -12.66
C ALA A 157 19.07 -1.05 -13.10
N GLU A 158 18.91 -0.08 -14.01
CA GLU A 158 17.60 0.26 -14.60
C GLU A 158 16.98 -0.95 -15.32
N LEU A 159 17.75 -1.61 -16.20
CA LEU A 159 17.29 -2.80 -16.93
C LEU A 159 16.88 -3.93 -15.97
N ILE A 160 17.70 -4.18 -14.94
CA ILE A 160 17.39 -5.18 -13.91
C ILE A 160 16.10 -4.80 -13.18
N GLY A 161 15.91 -3.52 -12.83
CA GLY A 161 14.70 -3.02 -12.18
C GLY A 161 13.45 -3.27 -13.03
N ILE A 162 13.50 -2.96 -14.33
CA ILE A 162 12.40 -3.19 -15.27
C ILE A 162 12.10 -4.70 -15.40
N VAL A 163 13.13 -5.53 -15.56
CA VAL A 163 12.98 -6.98 -15.66
C VAL A 163 12.35 -7.55 -14.39
N MET A 164 12.84 -7.15 -13.21
CA MET A 164 12.29 -7.59 -11.92
C MET A 164 10.84 -7.12 -11.73
N PHE A 165 10.52 -5.89 -12.12
CA PHE A 165 9.15 -5.38 -12.07
C PHE A 165 8.21 -6.19 -12.99
N ALA A 166 8.64 -6.51 -14.21
CA ALA A 166 7.88 -7.34 -15.13
C ALA A 166 7.69 -8.77 -14.59
N LEU A 167 8.72 -9.35 -13.96
CA LEU A 167 8.63 -10.65 -13.30
C LEU A 167 7.64 -10.64 -12.14
N LEU A 168 7.64 -9.61 -11.30
CA LEU A 168 6.67 -9.46 -10.22
C LEU A 168 5.23 -9.31 -10.75
N CYS A 169 5.04 -8.51 -11.81
CA CYS A 169 3.73 -8.34 -12.44
C CYS A 169 3.21 -9.67 -13.02
N THR A 170 4.05 -10.40 -13.76
CA THR A 170 3.69 -11.69 -14.36
C THR A 170 3.42 -12.76 -13.30
N TYR A 171 4.23 -12.82 -12.24
CA TYR A 171 4.00 -13.67 -11.08
C TYR A 171 2.66 -13.35 -10.40
N MET A 172 2.39 -12.07 -10.15
CA MET A 172 1.14 -11.62 -9.53
C MET A 172 -0.07 -12.02 -10.36
N ILE A 173 -0.03 -11.86 -11.69
CA ILE A 173 -1.09 -12.32 -12.60
C ILE A 173 -1.24 -13.84 -12.50
N TRP A 174 -0.15 -14.58 -12.63
CA TRP A 174 -0.16 -16.05 -12.66
C TRP A 174 -0.71 -16.65 -11.38
N ASP A 175 -0.25 -16.20 -10.21
CA ASP A 175 -0.72 -16.75 -8.94
C ASP A 175 -2.13 -16.27 -8.59
N SER A 176 -2.49 -15.01 -8.89
CA SER A 176 -3.86 -14.53 -8.65
C SER A 176 -4.88 -15.30 -9.49
N LEU A 177 -4.56 -15.70 -10.73
CA LEU A 177 -5.42 -16.51 -11.58
C LEU A 177 -5.66 -17.93 -11.06
N ARG A 178 -4.78 -18.43 -10.18
CA ARG A 178 -4.94 -19.72 -9.48
C ARG A 178 -5.89 -19.67 -8.29
N GLY A 179 -6.48 -18.52 -8.00
CA GLY A 179 -7.58 -18.39 -7.04
C GLY A 179 -8.71 -19.35 -7.41
N LYS A 180 -9.03 -20.24 -6.48
CA LYS A 180 -10.18 -21.14 -6.57
C LYS A 180 -11.21 -20.65 -5.56
N PRO A 181 -12.51 -20.64 -5.91
CA PRO A 181 -13.55 -20.39 -4.93
C PRO A 181 -13.48 -21.45 -3.84
N ASP A 182 -13.62 -21.03 -2.59
CA ASP A 182 -13.73 -21.96 -1.47
C ASP A 182 -14.90 -22.90 -1.77
N THR A 183 -14.56 -24.18 -1.91
CA THR A 183 -15.56 -25.23 -2.07
C THR A 183 -16.08 -25.48 -0.66
N ASP A 184 -17.35 -25.14 -0.45
CA ASP A 184 -18.03 -25.23 0.83
C ASP A 184 -17.75 -26.58 1.52
N SER A 185 -16.91 -26.54 2.55
CA SER A 185 -16.82 -27.57 3.57
C SER A 185 -17.14 -26.93 4.92
N GLY A 186 -18.24 -26.19 5.00
CA GLY A 186 -18.97 -26.00 6.25
C GLY A 186 -19.76 -27.28 6.55
N PRO A 187 -19.87 -27.72 7.83
CA PRO A 187 -20.67 -28.88 8.15
C PRO A 187 -22.12 -28.62 7.75
N THR A 188 -22.68 -29.48 6.90
CA THR A 188 -24.12 -29.57 6.67
C THR A 188 -24.78 -29.84 8.01
N TYR A 189 -25.37 -28.82 8.62
CA TYR A 189 -26.27 -29.04 9.75
C TYR A 189 -27.52 -29.69 9.17
N PRO A 190 -27.91 -30.91 9.59
CA PRO A 190 -29.16 -31.48 9.16
C PRO A 190 -30.28 -30.56 9.65
N ASP A 191 -31.15 -30.18 8.72
CA ASP A 191 -32.39 -29.47 8.98
C ASP A 191 -33.15 -30.26 10.06
N GLY A 192 -33.27 -29.65 11.24
CA GLY A 192 -33.99 -30.25 12.36
C GLY A 192 -35.46 -30.28 11.98
N ASP A 193 -35.95 -31.48 11.67
CA ASP A 193 -37.34 -31.78 11.38
C ASP A 193 -38.30 -30.94 12.23
N SER A 194 -38.97 -30.00 11.56
CA SER A 194 -40.15 -29.32 12.07
C SER A 194 -41.36 -30.25 11.97
N LYS A 195 -41.30 -31.36 12.71
CA LYS A 195 -42.48 -32.14 13.08
C LYS A 195 -42.28 -32.66 14.50
N LEU A 196 -42.89 -31.94 15.45
CA LEU A 196 -43.77 -32.44 16.51
C LEU A 196 -44.38 -31.24 17.23
#